data_AF-A0A3B9HQU4-F1
#
_entry.id   AF-A0A3B9HQU4-F1
#
_cell.length_a   1.000
_cell.length_b   1.000
_cell.length_c   1.000
_cell.angle_alpha   90.00
_cell.angle_beta   90.00
_cell.angle_gamma   90.00
#
_symmetry.space_group_name_H-M   'P 1'
#
loop_
_entity.id
_entity.type
_entity.pdbx_description
1 polymer ?
#
loop_
_entity_poly.entity_id
_entity_poly.type
_entity_poly.pdbx_seq_one_letter_code
_entity_poly.pdbx_strand_id
1 'polypeptide(L)'
;MLKHKETKYYKSLSKLPLLFLLLIISCFCSPAFAGAQAFSSAEELGEFKKNLQQADSRLQIGFIVHLRVLPGMAGDDLLERTIGSFFYRGKSGYLAHVDLRRLLLLELFGITYRILDKKLLDDHKERWYLAEFRSCHELELIKSSFEPLFVGVKAVLIRIRPCDLGYLQKHKIETWPVEEVSGAAKSDDKIELPYFSQYKNSLNPGGTCQNTCLAMILRHYGWKGVPDDITRAWGSQVAQTPEGGEKVFNSYAEKLALPVRAKGYRAAYNLFRQKLSQGHPLIVHGYFTAGHVLIASSCDGNYYDCHDPAGKWNQVYKGSYDTSVSGRNQKYRLSNFDKAISPDGMVWWVEFNPFVYEDM
;
A
#
# COMPACT_ATOMS: atom_id res chain seq x y z
N MET A 1 13.84 -6.52 -35.23
CA MET A 1 14.53 -5.21 -35.31
C MET A 1 13.60 -4.14 -34.74
N LEU A 2 13.63 -3.90 -33.43
CA LEU A 2 12.84 -2.86 -32.78
C LEU A 2 13.82 -1.87 -32.15
N LYS A 3 13.81 -0.64 -32.67
CA LYS A 3 14.66 0.47 -32.24
C LYS A 3 14.18 0.99 -30.87
N HIS A 4 15.10 1.05 -29.92
CA HIS A 4 14.95 1.81 -28.68
C HIS A 4 14.75 3.31 -28.99
N LYS A 5 13.69 3.90 -28.44
CA LYS A 5 13.57 5.35 -28.25
C LYS A 5 14.00 5.66 -26.81
N GLU A 6 15.15 6.29 -26.66
CA GLU A 6 15.60 6.91 -25.41
C GLU A 6 14.77 8.18 -25.14
N THR A 7 14.25 8.29 -23.93
CA THR A 7 13.61 9.50 -23.41
C THR A 7 14.67 10.46 -22.85
N LYS A 8 14.90 11.54 -23.60
CA LYS A 8 15.58 12.76 -23.13
C LYS A 8 14.72 13.49 -22.10
N TYR A 9 14.90 13.19 -20.82
CA TYR A 9 14.51 14.08 -19.72
C TYR A 9 15.57 13.92 -18.63
N TYR A 10 16.47 14.90 -18.52
CA TYR A 10 17.44 15.20 -17.43
C TYR A 10 18.72 15.82 -18.05
N LYS A 11 18.56 17.01 -18.63
CA LYS A 11 19.68 17.92 -18.95
C LYS A 11 19.30 19.32 -18.46
N SER A 12 19.16 19.48 -17.15
CA SER A 12 19.11 20.82 -16.51
C SER A 12 19.29 20.71 -14.98
N LEU A 13 20.35 20.03 -14.55
CA LEU A 13 20.80 20.04 -13.14
C LEU A 13 22.34 20.17 -13.05
N SER A 14 22.97 20.69 -14.10
CA SER A 14 24.39 21.04 -14.08
C SER A 14 24.53 22.52 -13.71
N LYS A 15 24.81 22.75 -12.42
CA LYS A 15 25.49 23.93 -11.81
C LYS A 15 25.00 24.21 -10.38
N LEU A 16 24.81 23.18 -9.54
CA LEU A 16 24.99 23.37 -8.10
C LEU A 16 26.48 23.14 -7.79
N PRO A 17 27.16 24.04 -7.05
CA PRO A 17 28.56 23.85 -6.72
C PRO A 17 28.69 22.64 -5.78
N LEU A 18 29.52 21.67 -6.20
CA LEU A 18 29.88 20.43 -5.51
C LEU A 18 30.27 20.63 -4.03
N LEU A 19 30.68 21.86 -3.67
CA LEU A 19 31.04 22.29 -2.32
C LEU A 19 29.86 22.26 -1.32
N PHE A 20 28.62 22.47 -1.77
CA PHE A 20 27.45 22.45 -0.88
C PHE A 20 26.99 21.03 -0.51
N LEU A 21 27.31 20.03 -1.36
CA LEU A 21 26.96 18.63 -1.10
C LEU A 21 27.96 17.97 -0.12
N LEU A 22 29.24 18.39 -0.16
CA LEU A 22 30.28 17.89 0.76
C LEU A 22 30.08 18.38 2.21
N LEU A 23 29.49 19.56 2.41
CA LEU A 23 29.26 20.13 3.74
C LEU A 23 28.10 19.45 4.51
N ILE A 24 27.18 18.79 3.81
CA ILE A 24 26.11 17.99 4.45
C ILE A 24 26.65 16.62 4.88
N ILE A 25 27.69 16.10 4.21
CA ILE A 25 28.29 14.78 4.49
C ILE A 25 29.21 14.83 5.73
N SER A 26 29.82 15.98 6.06
CA SER A 26 30.75 16.08 7.20
C SER A 26 30.10 16.13 8.58
N CYS A 27 28.77 16.26 8.69
CA CYS A 27 28.08 16.39 9.98
C CYS A 27 27.55 15.07 10.58
N PHE A 28 27.82 13.92 9.97
CA PHE A 28 27.34 12.60 10.45
C PHE A 28 28.42 11.52 10.51
N CYS A 29 29.67 11.89 10.79
CA CYS A 29 30.66 10.90 11.23
C CYS A 29 30.62 10.75 12.75
N SER A 30 29.68 9.95 13.26
CA SER A 30 29.81 9.39 14.61
C SER A 30 31.04 8.46 14.64
N PRO A 31 31.94 8.58 15.62
CA PRO A 31 33.04 7.64 15.78
C PRO A 31 32.52 6.43 16.56
N ALA A 32 32.02 5.41 15.87
CA ALA A 32 31.74 4.13 16.52
C ALA A 32 31.88 2.97 15.53
N PHE A 33 32.57 1.93 15.99
CA PHE A 33 32.78 0.61 15.38
C PHE A 33 33.92 0.44 14.38
N ALA A 34 35.14 0.43 14.93
CA ALA A 34 36.19 -0.46 14.45
C ALA A 34 35.94 -1.86 15.03
N GLY A 35 35.40 -2.77 14.23
CA GLY A 35 35.16 -4.15 14.61
C GLY A 35 34.24 -4.88 13.63
N ALA A 36 34.66 -5.02 12.38
CA ALA A 36 33.95 -5.88 11.42
C ALA A 36 34.12 -7.36 11.84
N GLN A 37 33.24 -7.84 12.73
CA GLN A 37 33.06 -9.28 12.90
C GLN A 37 32.41 -9.81 11.61
N ALA A 38 33.02 -10.84 11.02
CA ALA A 38 32.43 -11.54 9.89
C ALA A 38 31.15 -12.26 10.37
N PHE A 39 29.99 -11.69 10.04
CA PHE A 39 28.71 -12.32 10.31
C PHE A 39 28.60 -13.65 9.55
N SER A 40 27.93 -14.63 10.16
CA SER A 40 27.52 -15.82 9.43
C SER A 40 26.46 -15.47 8.38
N SER A 41 26.40 -16.22 7.28
CA SER A 41 25.38 -16.03 6.24
C SER A 41 23.92 -16.11 6.74
N ALA A 42 23.68 -16.74 7.89
CA ALA A 42 22.36 -16.76 8.53
C ALA A 42 22.05 -15.43 9.23
N GLU A 43 23.02 -14.86 9.93
CA GLU A 43 22.87 -13.56 10.61
C GLU A 43 22.73 -12.42 9.60
N GLU A 44 23.52 -12.43 8.52
CA GLU A 44 23.38 -11.47 7.41
C GLU A 44 21.96 -11.50 6.81
N LEU A 45 21.42 -12.70 6.57
CA LEU A 45 20.06 -12.87 6.06
C LEU A 45 19.01 -12.41 7.08
N GLY A 46 19.21 -12.70 8.37
CA GLY A 46 18.33 -12.29 9.46
C GLY A 46 18.24 -10.77 9.61
N GLU A 47 19.38 -10.07 9.57
CA GLU A 47 19.41 -8.61 9.66
C GLU A 47 18.82 -7.97 8.39
N PHE A 48 19.08 -8.53 7.20
CA PHE A 48 18.44 -8.06 5.98
C PHE A 48 16.91 -8.19 6.03
N LYS A 49 16.39 -9.33 6.52
CA LYS A 49 14.96 -9.56 6.73
C LYS A 49 14.34 -8.53 7.69
N LYS A 50 15.00 -8.29 8.83
CA LYS A 50 14.58 -7.26 9.80
C LYS A 50 14.56 -5.86 9.18
N ASN A 51 15.56 -5.55 8.36
CA ASN A 51 15.65 -4.27 7.64
C ASN A 51 14.54 -4.09 6.59
N LEU A 52 14.13 -5.16 5.91
CA LEU A 52 12.96 -5.13 5.02
C LEU A 52 11.67 -4.75 5.78
N GLN A 53 11.51 -5.26 7.00
CA GLN A 53 10.34 -5.01 7.85
C GLN A 53 10.35 -3.63 8.53
N GLN A 54 11.54 -3.14 8.89
CA GLN A 54 11.74 -1.86 9.59
C GLN A 54 11.87 -0.66 8.67
N ALA A 55 11.91 -0.85 7.35
CA ALA A 55 11.94 0.24 6.39
C ALA A 55 10.67 1.10 6.54
N ASP A 56 10.81 2.20 7.29
CA ASP A 56 9.75 3.10 7.73
C ASP A 56 8.75 3.40 6.60
N SER A 57 7.46 3.14 6.85
CA SER A 57 6.36 3.45 5.94
C SER A 57 6.26 4.94 5.60
N ARG A 58 6.96 5.81 6.34
CA ARG A 58 7.09 7.25 6.10
C ARG A 58 8.13 7.63 5.04
N LEU A 59 9.09 6.76 4.70
CA LEU A 59 10.07 6.98 3.61
C LEU A 59 9.58 6.30 2.32
N GLN A 60 8.58 6.91 1.69
CA GLN A 60 7.63 6.29 0.75
C GLN A 60 8.14 5.79 -0.62
N ILE A 61 9.45 5.75 -0.92
CA ILE A 61 9.94 5.16 -2.18
C ILE A 61 11.22 4.38 -1.94
N GLY A 62 11.10 3.05 -1.87
CA GLY A 62 12.22 2.12 -1.81
C GLY A 62 12.40 1.37 -3.14
N PHE A 63 13.62 1.03 -3.49
CA PHE A 63 14.00 0.24 -4.66
C PHE A 63 14.69 -1.02 -4.17
N ILE A 64 14.32 -2.17 -4.72
CA ILE A 64 15.12 -3.38 -4.57
C ILE A 64 16.14 -3.36 -5.69
N VAL A 65 17.42 -3.36 -5.35
CA VAL A 65 18.51 -3.28 -6.30
C VAL A 65 19.48 -4.45 -6.15
N HIS A 66 19.98 -4.92 -7.29
CA HIS A 66 21.13 -5.80 -7.35
C HIS A 66 22.37 -4.96 -7.66
N LEU A 67 23.24 -4.81 -6.67
CA LEU A 67 24.51 -4.09 -6.75
C LEU A 67 25.58 -5.03 -7.30
N ARG A 68 26.21 -4.68 -8.43
CA ARG A 68 27.27 -5.45 -9.07
C ARG A 68 28.63 -5.08 -8.50
N VAL A 69 28.79 -5.26 -7.19
CA VAL A 69 30.06 -5.12 -6.47
C VAL A 69 30.57 -6.51 -6.14
N LEU A 70 31.85 -6.80 -6.38
CA LEU A 70 32.43 -8.10 -6.04
C LEU A 70 32.35 -8.31 -4.51
N PRO A 71 31.76 -9.41 -4.04
CA PRO A 71 31.66 -9.66 -2.61
C PRO A 71 33.03 -9.79 -1.92
N GLY A 72 33.22 -9.09 -0.80
CA GLY A 72 34.46 -9.11 -0.01
C GLY A 72 34.61 -7.86 0.84
N MET A 73 35.62 -7.82 1.72
CA MET A 73 35.79 -6.73 2.72
C MET A 73 35.73 -5.32 2.11
N ALA A 74 36.42 -5.10 0.98
CA ALA A 74 36.41 -3.80 0.31
C ALA A 74 35.03 -3.44 -0.28
N GLY A 75 34.25 -4.44 -0.72
CA GLY A 75 32.88 -4.26 -1.17
C GLY A 75 31.93 -3.98 -0.01
N ASP A 76 32.07 -4.72 1.08
CA ASP A 76 31.28 -4.56 2.30
C ASP A 76 31.46 -3.15 2.88
N ASP A 77 32.72 -2.70 3.07
CA ASP A 77 33.04 -1.36 3.58
C ASP A 77 32.48 -0.24 2.70
N LEU A 78 32.57 -0.40 1.37
CA LEU A 78 32.04 0.57 0.41
C LEU A 78 30.51 0.67 0.52
N LEU A 79 29.82 -0.46 0.59
CA LEU A 79 28.37 -0.50 0.67
C LEU A 79 27.87 0.01 2.02
N GLU A 80 28.51 -0.35 3.12
CA GLU A 80 28.14 0.13 4.44
C GLU A 80 28.24 1.67 4.53
N ARG A 81 29.28 2.27 3.95
CA ARG A 81 29.41 3.74 3.86
C ARG A 81 28.39 4.39 2.94
N THR A 82 27.95 3.69 1.89
CA THR A 82 27.10 4.28 0.85
C THR A 82 25.62 4.14 1.17
N ILE A 83 25.20 2.94 1.58
CA ILE A 83 23.79 2.59 1.75
C ILE A 83 23.48 2.11 3.16
N GLY A 84 24.47 1.99 4.05
CA GLY A 84 24.34 1.41 5.40
C GLY A 84 24.35 -0.11 5.37
N SER A 85 23.99 -0.74 6.49
CA SER A 85 23.95 -2.21 6.65
C SER A 85 22.74 -2.87 5.97
N PHE A 86 22.18 -2.26 4.92
CA PHE A 86 20.92 -2.63 4.27
C PHE A 86 21.14 -3.51 3.02
N PHE A 87 22.04 -4.50 3.12
CA PHE A 87 22.36 -5.38 1.99
C PHE A 87 22.53 -6.85 2.39
N TYR A 88 22.34 -7.73 1.42
CA TYR A 88 22.49 -9.18 1.56
C TYR A 88 23.41 -9.72 0.45
N ARG A 89 24.38 -10.55 0.85
CA ARG A 89 25.43 -11.06 -0.04
C ARG A 89 24.92 -12.19 -0.94
N GLY A 90 25.28 -12.13 -2.21
CA GLY A 90 25.04 -13.20 -3.18
C GLY A 90 26.25 -13.48 -4.05
N LYS A 91 26.13 -14.48 -4.93
CA LYS A 91 27.27 -14.91 -5.77
C LYS A 91 27.69 -13.86 -6.80
N SER A 92 26.75 -13.07 -7.31
CA SER A 92 26.96 -12.09 -8.37
C SER A 92 27.02 -10.64 -7.88
N GLY A 93 26.97 -10.41 -6.58
CA GLY A 93 26.89 -9.08 -5.98
C GLY A 93 26.03 -9.05 -4.73
N TYR A 94 25.40 -7.91 -4.48
CA TYR A 94 24.62 -7.67 -3.28
C TYR A 94 23.18 -7.31 -3.63
N LEU A 95 22.24 -7.81 -2.84
CA LEU A 95 20.85 -7.38 -2.88
C LEU A 95 20.67 -6.29 -1.82
N ALA A 96 20.11 -5.14 -2.19
CA ALA A 96 19.87 -4.05 -1.24
C ALA A 96 18.47 -3.45 -1.41
N HIS A 97 17.94 -2.91 -0.31
CA HIS A 97 16.73 -2.09 -0.32
C HIS A 97 17.13 -0.64 -0.03
N VAL A 98 16.95 0.24 -1.02
CA VAL A 98 17.50 1.60 -1.00
C VAL A 98 16.42 2.63 -1.29
N ASP A 99 16.46 3.81 -0.67
CA ASP A 99 15.61 4.93 -1.05
C ASP A 99 16.23 5.71 -2.24
N LEU A 100 15.53 6.74 -2.73
CA LEU A 100 16.04 7.57 -3.82
C LEU A 100 17.37 8.26 -3.45
N ARG A 101 17.56 8.67 -2.20
CA ARG A 101 18.80 9.31 -1.74
C ARG A 101 19.98 8.35 -1.85
N ARG A 102 19.79 7.11 -1.42
CA ARG A 102 20.79 6.04 -1.53
C ARG A 102 21.07 5.63 -2.97
N LEU A 103 20.07 5.64 -3.87
CA LEU A 103 20.33 5.47 -5.31
C LEU A 103 21.27 6.53 -5.85
N LEU A 104 21.05 7.81 -5.51
CA LEU A 104 21.93 8.90 -5.94
C LEU A 104 23.35 8.74 -5.38
N LEU A 105 23.49 8.25 -4.14
CA LEU A 105 24.80 7.92 -3.58
C LEU A 105 25.48 6.79 -4.36
N LEU A 106 24.77 5.71 -4.70
CA LEU A 106 25.32 4.63 -5.52
C LEU A 106 25.86 5.16 -6.85
N GLU A 107 25.13 6.07 -7.51
CA GLU A 107 25.59 6.72 -8.75
C GLU A 107 26.82 7.59 -8.51
N LEU A 108 26.83 8.39 -7.44
CA LEU A 108 27.96 9.26 -7.08
C LEU A 108 29.25 8.48 -6.84
N PHE A 109 29.14 7.30 -6.21
CA PHE A 109 30.28 6.41 -5.95
C PHE A 109 30.59 5.46 -7.12
N GLY A 110 29.91 5.59 -8.26
CA GLY A 110 30.15 4.76 -9.44
C GLY A 110 29.78 3.29 -9.26
N ILE A 111 28.92 2.98 -8.29
CA ILE A 111 28.48 1.61 -8.01
C ILE A 111 27.43 1.21 -9.04
N THR A 112 27.73 0.20 -9.85
CA THR A 112 26.79 -0.32 -10.84
C THR A 112 25.67 -1.10 -10.15
N TYR A 113 24.42 -0.77 -10.46
CA TYR A 113 23.26 -1.47 -9.93
C TYR A 113 22.24 -1.77 -11.02
N ARG A 114 21.41 -2.80 -10.79
CA ARG A 114 20.20 -3.09 -11.57
C ARG A 114 19.01 -2.97 -10.62
N ILE A 115 18.05 -2.12 -10.96
CA ILE A 115 16.77 -2.10 -10.26
C ILE A 115 16.04 -3.40 -10.59
N LEU A 116 15.78 -4.19 -9.56
CA LEU A 116 14.99 -5.42 -9.65
C LEU A 116 13.49 -5.11 -9.48
N ASP A 117 13.18 -4.11 -8.66
CA ASP A 117 11.82 -3.65 -8.43
C ASP A 117 11.75 -2.15 -8.14
N LYS A 118 10.69 -1.52 -8.63
CA LYS A 118 10.28 -0.16 -8.28
C LYS A 118 8.97 -0.29 -7.51
N LYS A 119 8.99 -0.01 -6.20
CA LYS A 119 7.87 -0.10 -5.24
C LYS A 119 6.56 0.61 -5.64
N LEU A 120 6.51 1.28 -6.80
CA LEU A 120 5.37 2.06 -7.30
C LEU A 120 4.90 1.71 -8.71
N LEU A 121 5.53 0.78 -9.46
CA LEU A 121 5.24 0.64 -10.90
C LEU A 121 5.09 -0.76 -11.50
N ASP A 122 5.21 -1.87 -10.76
CA ASP A 122 5.13 -3.21 -11.36
C ASP A 122 3.94 -4.07 -10.89
N ASP A 123 3.43 -4.86 -11.85
CA ASP A 123 2.20 -5.67 -11.89
C ASP A 123 1.80 -6.35 -10.55
N HIS A 124 0.70 -5.87 -9.96
CA HIS A 124 0.11 -6.38 -8.70
C HIS A 124 -0.40 -7.83 -8.75
N LYS A 125 -0.35 -8.49 -9.91
CA LYS A 125 -0.65 -9.93 -10.03
C LYS A 125 0.47 -10.81 -9.46
N GLU A 126 1.65 -10.24 -9.25
CA GLU A 126 2.84 -10.93 -8.79
C GLU A 126 3.42 -10.21 -7.57
N ARG A 127 3.95 -10.98 -6.63
CA ARG A 127 4.59 -10.49 -5.40
C ARG A 127 6.00 -11.04 -5.31
N TRP A 128 6.89 -10.24 -4.74
CA TRP A 128 8.26 -10.63 -4.47
C TRP A 128 8.37 -11.38 -3.15
N TYR A 129 9.02 -12.53 -3.18
CA TYR A 129 9.34 -13.29 -1.98
C TYR A 129 10.82 -13.61 -1.95
N LEU A 130 11.41 -13.43 -0.77
CA LEU A 130 12.68 -14.01 -0.43
C LEU A 130 12.41 -15.42 0.09
N ALA A 131 12.75 -16.42 -0.72
CA ALA A 131 12.58 -17.84 -0.39
C ALA A 131 13.90 -18.38 0.17
N GLU A 132 13.87 -18.87 1.41
CA GLU A 132 15.03 -19.50 2.05
C GLU A 132 15.12 -20.97 1.65
N PHE A 133 16.33 -21.43 1.33
CA PHE A 133 16.60 -22.82 1.00
C PHE A 133 17.68 -23.39 1.93
N ARG A 134 17.50 -24.64 2.32
CA ARG A 134 18.36 -25.37 3.27
C ARG A 134 19.24 -26.40 2.57
N SER A 135 18.95 -26.70 1.31
CA SER A 135 19.69 -27.66 0.50
C SER A 135 19.79 -27.23 -0.96
N CYS A 136 20.77 -27.76 -1.69
CA CYS A 136 20.85 -27.59 -3.15
C CYS A 136 19.60 -28.13 -3.85
N HIS A 137 18.97 -29.17 -3.30
CA HIS A 137 17.74 -29.74 -3.85
C HIS A 137 16.58 -28.74 -3.78
N GLU A 138 16.38 -28.07 -2.64
CA GLU A 138 15.37 -27.01 -2.50
C GLU A 138 15.63 -25.83 -3.43
N LEU A 139 16.89 -25.43 -3.60
CA LEU A 139 17.26 -24.37 -4.54
C LEU A 139 16.89 -24.73 -5.98
N GLU A 140 17.20 -25.95 -6.43
CA GLU A 140 16.85 -26.40 -7.78
C GLU A 140 15.34 -26.58 -7.96
N LEU A 141 14.63 -27.01 -6.90
CA LEU A 141 13.16 -27.05 -6.89
C LEU A 141 12.54 -25.65 -7.06
N ILE A 142 13.10 -24.63 -6.37
CA ILE A 142 12.66 -23.24 -6.54
C ILE A 142 12.96 -22.75 -7.96
N LYS A 143 14.19 -22.93 -8.46
CA LYS A 143 14.59 -22.46 -9.80
C LYS A 143 13.84 -23.13 -10.94
N SER A 144 13.46 -24.39 -10.79
CA SER A 144 12.67 -25.11 -11.80
C SER A 144 11.22 -24.64 -11.86
N SER A 145 10.72 -23.99 -10.80
CA SER A 145 9.34 -23.55 -10.67
C SER A 145 9.16 -22.04 -10.80
N PHE A 146 10.20 -21.26 -10.50
CA PHE A 146 10.17 -19.81 -10.43
C PHE A 146 11.44 -19.20 -11.01
N GLU A 147 11.32 -18.07 -11.70
CA GLU A 147 12.48 -17.33 -12.20
C GLU A 147 13.20 -16.63 -11.03
N PRO A 148 14.47 -16.98 -10.75
CA PRO A 148 15.23 -16.33 -9.70
C PRO A 148 15.73 -14.96 -10.18
N LEU A 149 15.38 -13.90 -9.45
CA LEU A 149 15.90 -12.57 -9.72
C LEU A 149 17.25 -12.31 -9.05
N PHE A 150 17.48 -12.97 -7.92
CA PHE A 150 18.73 -12.91 -7.18
C PHE A 150 18.94 -14.22 -6.45
N VAL A 151 20.16 -14.77 -6.53
CA VAL A 151 20.54 -15.99 -5.82
C VAL A 151 21.60 -15.64 -4.78
N GLY A 152 21.17 -15.58 -3.54
CA GLY A 152 22.03 -15.45 -2.37
C GLY A 152 22.63 -16.78 -1.93
N VAL A 153 23.32 -16.75 -0.79
CA VAL A 153 23.98 -17.94 -0.22
C VAL A 153 22.96 -18.93 0.34
N LYS A 154 21.91 -18.43 1.00
CA LYS A 154 20.85 -19.23 1.65
C LYS A 154 19.43 -18.87 1.20
N ALA A 155 19.29 -17.85 0.37
CA ALA A 155 17.99 -17.37 -0.05
C ALA A 155 18.01 -16.94 -1.51
N VAL A 156 16.86 -17.08 -2.16
CA VAL A 156 16.64 -16.66 -3.54
C VAL A 156 15.48 -15.68 -3.55
N LEU A 157 15.68 -14.54 -4.21
CA LEU A 157 14.60 -13.61 -4.49
C LEU A 157 13.87 -14.11 -5.73
N ILE A 158 12.59 -14.41 -5.57
CA ILE A 158 11.72 -14.90 -6.65
C ILE A 158 10.51 -14.00 -6.80
N ARG A 159 9.98 -13.96 -8.02
CA ARG A 159 8.68 -13.38 -8.32
C ARG A 159 7.65 -14.50 -8.38
N ILE A 160 6.57 -14.41 -7.60
CA ILE A 160 5.51 -15.43 -7.61
C ILE A 160 4.13 -14.80 -7.65
N ARG A 161 3.17 -15.47 -8.29
CA ARG A 161 1.76 -15.06 -8.21
C ARG A 161 1.17 -15.55 -6.89
N PRO A 162 0.15 -14.86 -6.32
CA PRO A 162 -0.53 -15.32 -5.10
C PRO A 162 -1.05 -16.76 -5.17
N CYS A 163 -1.50 -17.22 -6.35
CA CYS A 163 -1.95 -18.61 -6.54
C CYS A 163 -0.82 -19.65 -6.43
N ASP A 164 0.43 -19.24 -6.65
CA ASP A 164 1.59 -20.12 -6.64
C ASP A 164 2.19 -20.26 -5.22
N LEU A 165 1.71 -19.47 -4.24
CA LEU A 165 2.16 -19.53 -2.85
C LEU A 165 1.94 -20.92 -2.23
N GLY A 166 0.86 -21.59 -2.62
CA GLY A 166 0.55 -22.96 -2.18
C GLY A 166 1.62 -23.98 -2.59
N TYR A 167 2.34 -23.74 -3.69
CA TYR A 167 3.44 -24.60 -4.12
C TYR A 167 4.61 -24.55 -3.13
N LEU A 168 5.01 -23.35 -2.69
CA LEU A 168 6.10 -23.16 -1.73
C LEU A 168 5.73 -23.71 -0.34
N GLN A 169 4.49 -23.46 0.10
CA GLN A 169 3.96 -24.01 1.36
C GLN A 169 3.92 -25.55 1.36
N LYS A 170 3.49 -26.17 0.26
CA LYS A 170 3.46 -27.63 0.10
C LYS A 170 4.85 -28.26 0.25
N HIS A 171 5.89 -27.58 -0.23
CA HIS A 171 7.28 -28.03 -0.14
C HIS A 171 8.00 -27.54 1.12
N LYS A 172 7.28 -26.91 2.07
CA LYS A 172 7.82 -26.37 3.33
C LYS A 172 8.98 -25.40 3.12
N ILE A 173 8.96 -24.67 2.00
CA ILE A 173 9.93 -23.60 1.72
C ILE A 173 9.49 -22.37 2.51
N GLU A 174 10.40 -21.85 3.33
CA GLU A 174 10.16 -20.66 4.11
C GLU A 174 10.24 -19.43 3.19
N THR A 175 9.22 -18.58 3.21
CA THR A 175 9.13 -17.43 2.31
C THR A 175 8.83 -16.18 3.11
N TRP A 176 9.49 -15.09 2.72
CA TRP A 176 9.38 -13.80 3.38
C TRP A 176 8.94 -12.81 2.32
N PRO A 177 7.75 -12.19 2.45
CA PRO A 177 7.33 -11.16 1.51
C PRO A 177 8.33 -10.00 1.58
N VAL A 178 8.81 -9.55 0.42
CA VAL A 178 9.66 -8.35 0.36
C VAL A 178 8.80 -7.08 0.44
N GLU A 179 7.48 -7.25 0.33
CA GLU A 179 6.44 -6.25 0.55
C GLU A 179 5.64 -6.59 1.82
N GLU A 180 6.06 -6.07 2.97
CA GLU A 180 5.13 -5.80 4.06
C GLU A 180 5.22 -4.33 4.43
N VAL A 181 4.12 -3.62 4.15
CA VAL A 181 3.79 -2.35 4.79
C VAL A 181 3.60 -2.66 6.27
N SER A 182 4.67 -2.53 7.05
CA SER A 182 4.57 -2.25 8.48
C SER A 182 3.92 -0.86 8.61
N GLY A 183 2.60 -0.91 8.68
CA GLY A 183 1.69 0.22 8.53
C GLY A 183 0.23 -0.21 8.40
N ALA A 184 -0.05 -1.50 8.17
CA ALA A 184 -1.22 -2.09 8.80
C ALA A 184 -0.94 -2.09 10.31
N ALA A 185 -1.32 -1.03 10.98
CA ALA A 185 -1.48 -1.08 12.42
C ALA A 185 -2.26 -2.36 12.72
N LYS A 186 -1.65 -3.28 13.48
CA LYS A 186 -2.43 -4.05 14.44
C LYS A 186 -2.95 -3.03 15.47
N SER A 187 -3.90 -2.21 15.07
CA SER A 187 -4.85 -1.70 16.02
C SER A 187 -5.96 -2.73 16.03
N ASP A 188 -6.08 -3.47 17.14
CA ASP A 188 -7.34 -4.10 17.50
C ASP A 188 -8.48 -3.04 17.62
N ASP A 189 -8.16 -1.74 17.51
CA ASP A 189 -9.13 -0.69 17.23
C ASP A 189 -9.60 -0.77 15.78
N LYS A 190 -10.56 -1.65 15.55
CA LYS A 190 -11.51 -1.50 14.46
C LYS A 190 -12.12 -0.10 14.58
N ILE A 191 -11.98 0.75 13.56
CA ILE A 191 -12.59 2.08 13.56
C ILE A 191 -14.09 1.90 13.80
N GLU A 192 -14.55 2.26 14.99
CA GLU A 192 -15.97 2.22 15.33
C GLU A 192 -16.66 3.39 14.63
N LEU A 193 -17.25 3.10 13.47
CA LEU A 193 -18.12 4.04 12.79
C LEU A 193 -19.52 4.02 13.43
N PRO A 194 -20.08 5.19 13.76
CA PRO A 194 -21.50 5.35 14.00
C PRO A 194 -22.27 4.75 12.81
N TYR A 195 -23.36 4.05 13.07
CA TYR A 195 -24.15 3.42 12.02
C TYR A 195 -25.52 4.06 11.90
N PHE A 196 -25.88 4.43 10.67
CA PHE A 196 -27.21 4.83 10.26
C PHE A 196 -27.70 3.88 9.17
N SER A 197 -28.99 3.54 9.21
CA SER A 197 -29.65 2.82 8.11
C SER A 197 -30.46 3.82 7.29
N GLN A 198 -30.34 3.76 5.97
CA GLN A 198 -31.10 4.67 5.10
C GLN A 198 -32.61 4.47 5.22
N TYR A 199 -33.07 3.26 5.57
CA TYR A 199 -34.49 2.97 5.74
C TYR A 199 -35.08 3.57 7.03
N LYS A 200 -34.24 4.13 7.90
CA LYS A 200 -34.68 4.94 9.05
C LYS A 200 -34.72 6.44 8.75
N ASN A 201 -34.29 6.86 7.55
CA ASN A 201 -34.41 8.25 7.13
C ASN A 201 -35.87 8.57 6.81
N SER A 202 -36.34 9.73 7.23
CA SER A 202 -37.69 10.19 6.91
C SER A 202 -37.77 10.71 5.47
N LEU A 203 -36.64 11.24 4.95
CA LEU A 203 -36.57 11.81 3.61
C LEU A 203 -35.92 10.82 2.64
N ASN A 204 -36.72 10.31 1.68
CA ASN A 204 -36.27 9.41 0.62
C ASN A 204 -35.43 8.21 1.13
N PRO A 205 -35.99 7.32 1.97
CA PRO A 205 -35.27 6.17 2.54
C PRO A 205 -34.69 5.23 1.48
N GLY A 206 -35.29 5.16 0.29
CA GLY A 206 -34.80 4.33 -0.82
C GLY A 206 -33.64 4.94 -1.62
N GLY A 207 -33.39 6.25 -1.51
CA GLY A 207 -32.46 6.98 -2.39
C GLY A 207 -31.43 7.84 -1.68
N THR A 208 -31.15 7.55 -0.41
CA THR A 208 -30.25 8.36 0.45
C THR A 208 -29.04 7.58 0.98
N CYS A 209 -28.63 6.50 0.31
CA CYS A 209 -27.47 5.69 0.71
C CYS A 209 -26.19 6.54 0.88
N GLN A 210 -25.91 7.43 -0.08
CA GLN A 210 -24.80 8.37 -0.09
C GLN A 210 -24.83 9.36 1.09
N ASN A 211 -25.98 10.01 1.34
CA ASN A 211 -26.12 10.95 2.46
C ASN A 211 -26.00 10.22 3.81
N THR A 212 -26.49 8.99 3.87
CA THR A 212 -26.38 8.12 5.06
C THR A 212 -24.92 7.74 5.32
N CYS A 213 -24.16 7.40 4.28
CA CYS A 213 -22.72 7.13 4.41
C CYS A 213 -21.93 8.38 4.83
N LEU A 214 -22.19 9.53 4.21
CA LEU A 214 -21.58 10.80 4.61
C LEU A 214 -21.87 11.14 6.07
N ALA A 215 -23.11 10.92 6.52
CA ALA A 215 -23.51 11.14 7.90
C ALA A 215 -22.74 10.25 8.88
N MET A 216 -22.50 8.97 8.56
CA MET A 216 -21.72 8.06 9.40
C MET A 216 -20.27 8.57 9.58
N ILE A 217 -19.62 9.02 8.49
CA ILE A 217 -18.26 9.56 8.55
C ILE A 217 -18.21 10.92 9.26
N LEU A 218 -19.12 11.86 8.93
CA LEU A 218 -19.19 13.16 9.62
C LEU A 218 -19.41 12.99 11.14
N ARG A 219 -20.26 12.04 11.53
CA ARG A 219 -20.54 11.73 12.93
C ARG A 219 -19.30 11.21 13.66
N HIS A 220 -18.48 10.39 13.00
CA HIS A 220 -17.19 9.94 13.52
C HIS A 220 -16.25 11.13 13.81
N TYR A 221 -16.26 12.16 12.97
CA TYR A 221 -15.46 13.39 13.17
C TYR A 221 -16.15 14.46 14.05
N GLY A 222 -17.23 14.13 14.76
CA GLY A 222 -17.83 15.01 15.77
C GLY A 222 -19.06 15.82 15.31
N TRP A 223 -19.55 15.63 14.09
CA TRP A 223 -20.84 16.21 13.68
C TRP A 223 -21.99 15.63 14.50
N LYS A 224 -22.99 16.46 14.85
CA LYS A 224 -24.11 16.09 15.73
C LYS A 224 -25.45 15.82 15.04
N GLY A 225 -25.52 15.96 13.71
CA GLY A 225 -26.76 15.77 12.96
C GLY A 225 -27.05 14.32 12.56
N VAL A 226 -28.08 14.16 11.72
CA VAL A 226 -28.58 12.89 11.18
C VAL A 226 -28.66 12.94 9.65
N PRO A 227 -28.73 11.80 8.92
CA PRO A 227 -28.75 11.80 7.45
C PRO A 227 -29.81 12.72 6.83
N ASP A 228 -30.98 12.85 7.46
CA ASP A 228 -32.06 13.74 6.99
C ASP A 228 -31.63 15.23 6.97
N ASP A 229 -30.67 15.65 7.79
CA ASP A 229 -30.15 17.02 7.76
C ASP A 229 -29.36 17.30 6.49
N ILE A 230 -28.60 16.31 6.01
CA ILE A 230 -27.88 16.39 4.72
C ILE A 230 -28.89 16.39 3.59
N THR A 231 -29.87 15.47 3.62
CA THR A 231 -30.91 15.38 2.59
C THR A 231 -31.77 16.65 2.51
N ARG A 232 -32.07 17.31 3.63
CA ARG A 232 -32.81 18.57 3.65
C ARG A 232 -32.02 19.73 3.04
N ALA A 233 -30.70 19.78 3.29
CA ALA A 233 -29.84 20.86 2.81
C ALA A 233 -29.40 20.68 1.34
N TRP A 234 -29.19 19.45 0.89
CA TRP A 234 -28.55 19.14 -0.39
C TRP A 234 -29.41 18.28 -1.33
N GLY A 235 -30.58 17.83 -0.88
CA GLY A 235 -31.35 16.81 -1.58
C GLY A 235 -30.63 15.46 -1.59
N SER A 236 -31.12 14.53 -2.42
CA SER A 236 -30.56 13.18 -2.57
C SER A 236 -29.69 13.01 -3.82
N GLN A 237 -29.52 14.05 -4.63
CA GLN A 237 -28.86 13.94 -5.94
C GLN A 237 -27.42 14.44 -5.94
N VAL A 238 -27.09 15.44 -5.11
CA VAL A 238 -25.77 16.08 -5.17
C VAL A 238 -24.65 15.08 -4.83
N ALA A 239 -24.79 14.29 -3.76
CA ALA A 239 -23.77 13.34 -3.34
C ALA A 239 -23.77 11.99 -4.10
N GLN A 240 -24.44 11.89 -5.26
CA GLN A 240 -24.50 10.65 -6.05
C GLN A 240 -23.21 10.37 -6.84
N THR A 241 -22.30 11.33 -6.91
CA THR A 241 -20.95 11.15 -7.49
C THR A 241 -19.88 11.39 -6.44
N PRO A 242 -18.64 10.89 -6.62
CA PRO A 242 -17.51 11.17 -5.76
C PRO A 242 -17.25 12.67 -5.53
N GLU A 243 -17.31 13.48 -6.59
CA GLU A 243 -17.10 14.93 -6.52
C GLU A 243 -18.26 15.61 -5.76
N GLY A 244 -19.47 15.10 -5.95
CA GLY A 244 -20.64 15.53 -5.21
C GLY A 244 -20.53 15.21 -3.72
N GLY A 245 -20.09 13.99 -3.39
CA GLY A 245 -19.82 13.55 -2.02
C GLY A 245 -18.72 14.39 -1.36
N GLU A 246 -17.63 14.67 -2.08
CA GLU A 246 -16.58 15.61 -1.67
C GLU A 246 -17.15 16.99 -1.33
N LYS A 247 -17.94 17.57 -2.24
CA LYS A 247 -18.55 18.89 -2.06
C LYS A 247 -19.43 18.96 -0.82
N VAL A 248 -20.33 17.99 -0.66
CA VAL A 248 -21.25 17.95 0.48
C VAL A 248 -20.47 17.78 1.78
N PHE A 249 -19.56 16.80 1.85
CA PHE A 249 -18.78 16.54 3.05
C PHE A 249 -17.96 17.77 3.48
N ASN A 250 -17.22 18.36 2.53
CA ASN A 250 -16.31 19.47 2.83
C ASN A 250 -17.08 20.72 3.28
N SER A 251 -18.31 20.95 2.78
CA SER A 251 -19.14 22.05 3.28
C SER A 251 -19.47 21.91 4.77
N TYR A 252 -19.79 20.69 5.25
CA TYR A 252 -19.99 20.44 6.68
C TYR A 252 -18.68 20.50 7.45
N ALA A 253 -17.62 19.89 6.94
CA ALA A 253 -16.31 19.88 7.59
C ALA A 253 -15.75 21.29 7.77
N GLU A 254 -15.90 22.18 6.79
CA GLU A 254 -15.50 23.58 6.87
C GLU A 254 -16.35 24.37 7.85
N LYS A 255 -17.69 24.27 7.73
CA LYS A 255 -18.63 24.99 8.60
C LYS A 255 -18.41 24.67 10.09
N LEU A 256 -17.99 23.45 10.39
CA LEU A 256 -17.81 22.94 11.75
C LEU A 256 -16.33 22.89 12.17
N ALA A 257 -15.41 23.38 11.33
CA ALA A 257 -13.97 23.29 11.54
C ALA A 257 -13.47 21.87 11.89
N LEU A 258 -14.04 20.85 11.25
CA LEU A 258 -13.63 19.46 11.45
C LEU A 258 -12.22 19.23 10.86
N PRO A 259 -11.38 18.42 11.53
CA PRO A 259 -10.00 18.19 11.13
C PRO A 259 -9.89 17.14 10.02
N VAL A 260 -10.71 17.25 8.97
CA VAL A 260 -10.77 16.28 7.87
C VAL A 260 -11.28 16.92 6.60
N ARG A 261 -10.74 16.50 5.44
CA ARG A 261 -11.31 16.85 4.13
C ARG A 261 -11.50 15.61 3.26
N ALA A 262 -12.62 15.60 2.56
CA ALA A 262 -12.94 14.58 1.57
C ALA A 262 -12.27 14.89 0.23
N LYS A 263 -11.98 13.83 -0.53
CA LYS A 263 -11.60 13.89 -1.94
C LYS A 263 -12.30 12.78 -2.71
N GLY A 264 -12.99 13.15 -3.79
CA GLY A 264 -13.64 12.22 -4.71
C GLY A 264 -12.65 11.68 -5.75
N TYR A 265 -12.78 10.40 -6.06
CA TYR A 265 -11.93 9.69 -7.01
C TYR A 265 -12.75 8.85 -7.98
N ARG A 266 -12.27 8.80 -9.22
CA ARG A 266 -12.53 7.76 -10.20
C ARG A 266 -11.19 7.28 -10.74
N ALA A 267 -10.72 6.12 -10.29
CA ALA A 267 -9.40 5.64 -10.65
C ALA A 267 -9.31 4.12 -10.64
N ALA A 268 -8.14 3.60 -11.02
CA ALA A 268 -7.90 2.17 -11.11
C ALA A 268 -8.11 1.47 -9.76
N TYR A 269 -8.66 0.26 -9.81
CA TYR A 269 -8.89 -0.60 -8.66
C TYR A 269 -7.69 -0.72 -7.70
N ASN A 270 -6.47 -0.81 -8.23
CA ASN A 270 -5.27 -0.95 -7.40
C ASN A 270 -5.01 0.26 -6.51
N LEU A 271 -5.32 1.48 -6.99
CA LEU A 271 -5.22 2.68 -6.17
C LEU A 271 -6.26 2.67 -5.05
N PHE A 272 -7.49 2.24 -5.34
CA PHE A 272 -8.52 2.06 -4.30
C PHE A 272 -8.05 1.08 -3.21
N ARG A 273 -7.48 -0.06 -3.58
CA ARG A 273 -6.92 -1.04 -2.62
C ARG A 273 -5.78 -0.48 -1.80
N GLN A 274 -4.88 0.27 -2.43
CA GLN A 274 -3.79 0.96 -1.75
C GLN A 274 -4.34 1.93 -0.71
N LYS A 275 -5.31 2.78 -1.09
CA LYS A 275 -5.94 3.75 -0.18
C LYS A 275 -6.66 3.06 0.99
N LEU A 276 -7.40 1.99 0.73
CA LEU A 276 -8.07 1.24 1.79
C LEU A 276 -7.07 0.60 2.77
N SER A 277 -5.91 0.14 2.28
CA SER A 277 -4.86 -0.45 3.13
C SER A 277 -4.17 0.55 4.06
N GLN A 278 -4.33 1.86 3.83
CA GLN A 278 -3.83 2.92 4.73
C GLN A 278 -4.68 3.08 6.00
N GLY A 279 -5.74 2.28 6.16
CA GLY A 279 -6.56 2.24 7.37
C GLY A 279 -7.65 3.31 7.44
N HIS A 280 -7.96 3.98 6.33
CA HIS A 280 -9.03 4.98 6.27
C HIS A 280 -10.30 4.39 5.63
N PRO A 281 -11.49 4.60 6.23
CA PRO A 281 -12.73 4.17 5.62
C PRO A 281 -13.00 4.97 4.34
N LEU A 282 -13.47 4.29 3.30
CA LEU A 282 -13.80 4.88 2.00
C LEU A 282 -15.28 4.69 1.72
N ILE A 283 -15.95 5.73 1.25
CA ILE A 283 -17.29 5.59 0.69
C ILE A 283 -17.13 5.14 -0.76
N VAL A 284 -17.60 3.94 -1.11
CA VAL A 284 -17.42 3.34 -2.44
C VAL A 284 -18.76 3.18 -3.16
N HIS A 285 -18.77 3.54 -4.43
CA HIS A 285 -19.91 3.33 -5.32
C HIS A 285 -19.75 1.98 -6.02
N GLY A 286 -20.86 1.29 -6.24
CA GLY A 286 -20.85 0.03 -6.98
C GLY A 286 -22.24 -0.39 -7.46
N TYR A 287 -22.23 -1.42 -8.30
CA TYR A 287 -23.42 -2.08 -8.81
C TYR A 287 -23.86 -3.20 -7.87
N PHE A 288 -24.10 -2.86 -6.60
CA PHE A 288 -24.67 -3.81 -5.63
C PHE A 288 -26.15 -4.10 -5.95
N THR A 289 -26.85 -3.09 -6.49
CA THR A 289 -28.14 -3.16 -7.19
C THR A 289 -27.98 -2.48 -8.57
N ALA A 290 -28.94 -1.69 -9.06
CA ALA A 290 -28.72 -0.80 -10.21
C ALA A 290 -27.61 0.24 -9.97
N GLY A 291 -27.40 0.61 -8.71
CA GLY A 291 -26.34 1.48 -8.22
C GLY A 291 -26.54 1.68 -6.72
N HIS A 292 -25.47 1.62 -5.95
CA HIS A 292 -25.53 1.79 -4.50
C HIS A 292 -24.17 2.24 -3.95
N VAL A 293 -24.19 2.81 -2.75
CA VAL A 293 -23.01 3.35 -2.09
C VAL A 293 -22.97 2.84 -0.65
N LEU A 294 -21.79 2.39 -0.23
CA LEU A 294 -21.54 1.90 1.13
C LEU A 294 -20.13 2.29 1.60
N ILE A 295 -19.83 2.09 2.88
CA ILE A 295 -18.49 2.33 3.42
C ILE A 295 -17.71 1.02 3.44
N ALA A 296 -16.51 0.99 2.86
CA ALA A 296 -15.50 -0.05 3.09
C ALA A 296 -14.47 0.46 4.10
N SER A 297 -14.26 -0.25 5.19
CA SER A 297 -13.35 0.16 6.28
C SER A 297 -12.03 -0.61 6.32
N SER A 298 -12.02 -1.87 5.89
CA SER A 298 -10.81 -2.69 5.82
C SER A 298 -10.95 -3.84 4.82
N CYS A 299 -9.83 -4.46 4.45
CA CYS A 299 -9.82 -5.73 3.72
C CYS A 299 -8.72 -6.65 4.25
N ASP A 300 -9.07 -7.88 4.62
CA ASP A 300 -8.15 -8.90 5.15
C ASP A 300 -7.50 -9.79 4.08
N GLY A 301 -7.71 -9.45 2.81
CA GLY A 301 -7.27 -10.25 1.66
C GLY A 301 -8.27 -11.30 1.19
N ASN A 302 -9.31 -11.61 1.97
CA ASN A 302 -10.40 -12.52 1.60
C ASN A 302 -11.77 -11.83 1.65
N TYR A 303 -11.94 -10.86 2.54
CA TYR A 303 -13.17 -10.14 2.81
C TYR A 303 -12.93 -8.64 2.93
N TYR A 304 -13.93 -7.87 2.54
CA TYR A 304 -14.07 -6.47 2.95
C TYR A 304 -14.94 -6.39 4.18
N ASP A 305 -14.55 -5.55 5.14
CA ASP A 305 -15.43 -5.09 6.21
C ASP A 305 -16.12 -3.81 5.75
N CYS A 306 -17.45 -3.78 5.90
CA CYS A 306 -18.30 -2.74 5.35
C CYS A 306 -19.36 -2.24 6.34
N HIS A 307 -19.76 -0.98 6.18
CA HIS A 307 -20.98 -0.41 6.76
C HIS A 307 -21.92 -0.02 5.62
N ASP A 308 -22.98 -0.82 5.46
CA ASP A 308 -23.91 -0.68 4.35
C ASP A 308 -25.25 -0.10 4.83
N PRO A 309 -25.65 1.09 4.35
CA PRO A 309 -26.87 1.73 4.84
C PRO A 309 -28.15 0.95 4.49
N ALA A 310 -28.12 0.08 3.48
CA ALA A 310 -29.27 -0.70 2.98
C ALA A 310 -29.42 -2.09 3.62
N GLY A 311 -28.61 -2.45 4.61
CA GLY A 311 -28.65 -3.78 5.22
C GLY A 311 -27.62 -4.73 4.64
N LYS A 312 -27.96 -6.02 4.49
CA LYS A 312 -27.00 -7.03 4.02
C LYS A 312 -27.17 -7.31 2.54
N TRP A 313 -26.14 -7.01 1.75
CA TRP A 313 -26.08 -7.36 0.33
C TRP A 313 -25.95 -8.88 0.15
N ASN A 314 -26.65 -9.44 -0.83
CA ASN A 314 -26.60 -10.87 -1.15
C ASN A 314 -25.30 -11.31 -1.88
N GLN A 315 -24.39 -10.38 -2.15
CA GLN A 315 -23.11 -10.60 -2.83
C GLN A 315 -23.22 -11.03 -4.30
N VAL A 316 -24.30 -10.64 -4.96
CA VAL A 316 -24.53 -10.83 -6.39
C VAL A 316 -24.47 -9.47 -7.10
N TYR A 317 -23.66 -9.36 -8.16
CA TYR A 317 -23.57 -8.17 -9.00
C TYR A 317 -24.98 -7.77 -9.51
N LYS A 318 -25.37 -6.52 -9.28
CA LYS A 318 -26.73 -6.01 -9.53
C LYS A 318 -27.82 -6.85 -8.85
N GLY A 319 -27.51 -7.38 -7.66
CA GLY A 319 -28.36 -8.25 -6.87
C GLY A 319 -29.34 -7.48 -5.97
N SER A 320 -29.49 -7.98 -4.75
CA SER A 320 -30.50 -7.51 -3.81
C SER A 320 -29.97 -7.43 -2.38
N TYR A 321 -30.80 -6.88 -1.50
CA TYR A 321 -30.51 -6.64 -0.10
C TYR A 321 -31.52 -7.34 0.80
N ASP A 322 -31.02 -7.94 1.87
CA ASP A 322 -31.82 -8.26 3.04
C ASP A 322 -31.84 -7.03 3.97
N THR A 323 -32.95 -6.32 3.94
CA THR A 323 -33.17 -5.08 4.70
C THR A 323 -33.62 -5.33 6.14
N SER A 324 -33.89 -6.60 6.51
CA SER A 324 -34.22 -6.99 7.88
C SER A 324 -32.96 -7.13 8.75
N VAL A 325 -31.79 -7.26 8.12
CA VAL A 325 -30.48 -7.38 8.78
C VAL A 325 -29.76 -6.03 8.80
N SER A 326 -29.15 -5.69 9.93
CA SER A 326 -28.31 -4.50 10.03
C SER A 326 -27.12 -4.58 9.08
N GLY A 327 -26.87 -3.53 8.31
CA GLY A 327 -25.67 -3.42 7.46
C GLY A 327 -24.42 -2.93 8.20
N ARG A 328 -24.47 -2.82 9.55
CA ARG A 328 -23.29 -2.52 10.36
C ARG A 328 -22.33 -3.71 10.31
N ASN A 329 -21.03 -3.43 10.10
CA ASN A 329 -19.96 -4.43 10.20
C ASN A 329 -20.18 -5.68 9.31
N GLN A 330 -20.73 -5.50 8.11
CA GLN A 330 -20.91 -6.60 7.17
C GLN A 330 -19.58 -7.06 6.60
N LYS A 331 -19.46 -8.36 6.34
CA LYS A 331 -18.32 -8.96 5.64
C LYS A 331 -18.75 -9.44 4.27
N TYR A 332 -18.09 -8.94 3.24
CA TYR A 332 -18.34 -9.35 1.84
C TYR A 332 -17.10 -9.97 1.23
N ARG A 333 -17.28 -11.10 0.52
CA ARG A 333 -16.18 -11.81 -0.15
C ARG A 333 -15.52 -10.89 -1.17
N LEU A 334 -14.19 -10.85 -1.16
CA LEU A 334 -13.37 -10.00 -2.04
C LEU A 334 -13.79 -10.14 -3.50
N SER A 335 -13.88 -11.37 -4.01
CA SER A 335 -14.21 -11.62 -5.42
C SER A 335 -15.60 -11.16 -5.84
N ASN A 336 -16.57 -11.15 -4.93
CA ASN A 336 -17.93 -10.68 -5.21
C ASN A 336 -17.99 -9.16 -5.15
N PHE A 337 -17.38 -8.58 -4.11
CA PHE A 337 -17.33 -7.14 -3.90
C PHE A 337 -16.60 -6.43 -5.05
N ASP A 338 -15.44 -6.95 -5.47
CA ASP A 338 -14.64 -6.40 -6.57
C ASP A 338 -15.42 -6.33 -7.89
N LYS A 339 -16.22 -7.37 -8.20
CA LYS A 339 -17.10 -7.38 -9.36
C LYS A 339 -18.14 -6.26 -9.31
N ALA A 340 -18.63 -5.92 -8.12
CA ALA A 340 -19.62 -4.85 -7.93
C ALA A 340 -19.04 -3.45 -8.07
N ILE A 341 -17.82 -3.21 -7.58
CA ILE A 341 -17.23 -1.87 -7.52
C ILE A 341 -16.33 -1.53 -8.72
N SER A 342 -15.90 -2.53 -9.49
CA SER A 342 -14.92 -2.35 -10.57
C SER A 342 -15.22 -3.19 -11.82
N PRO A 343 -16.46 -3.21 -12.36
CA PRO A 343 -16.77 -4.02 -13.54
C PRO A 343 -15.98 -3.61 -14.80
N ASP A 344 -15.50 -2.37 -14.85
CA ASP A 344 -14.71 -1.78 -15.94
C ASP A 344 -13.24 -1.51 -15.56
N GLY A 345 -12.80 -2.02 -14.41
CA GLY A 345 -11.44 -1.78 -13.88
C GLY A 345 -11.27 -0.44 -13.15
N MET A 346 -12.30 0.40 -13.10
CA MET A 346 -12.31 1.68 -12.39
C MET A 346 -13.21 1.60 -11.16
N VAL A 347 -12.76 2.19 -10.06
CA VAL A 347 -13.53 2.33 -8.82
C VAL A 347 -13.84 3.80 -8.59
N TRP A 348 -15.04 4.06 -8.10
CA TRP A 348 -15.53 5.39 -7.74
C TRP A 348 -15.66 5.46 -6.22
N TRP A 349 -14.95 6.36 -5.56
CA TRP A 349 -14.98 6.46 -4.11
C TRP A 349 -14.72 7.88 -3.60
N VAL A 350 -15.07 8.11 -2.34
CA VAL A 350 -14.69 9.30 -1.57
C VAL A 350 -13.72 8.86 -0.46
N GLU A 351 -12.54 9.47 -0.45
CA GLU A 351 -11.51 9.35 0.58
C GLU A 351 -11.65 10.48 1.60
N PHE A 352 -11.26 10.25 2.85
CA PHE A 352 -11.25 11.26 3.91
C PHE A 352 -9.84 11.39 4.50
N ASN A 353 -9.26 12.56 4.33
CA ASN A 353 -7.90 12.88 4.76
C ASN A 353 -7.96 13.70 6.06
N PRO A 354 -7.69 13.11 7.23
CA PRO A 354 -7.60 13.86 8.47
C PRO A 354 -6.39 14.80 8.44
N PHE A 355 -6.51 15.97 9.08
CA PHE A 355 -5.36 16.80 9.36
C PHE A 355 -4.58 16.16 10.49
N VAL A 356 -3.35 15.74 10.20
CA VAL A 356 -2.40 15.40 11.26
C VAL A 356 -1.93 16.74 11.83
N TYR A 357 -2.50 17.15 12.96
CA TYR A 357 -1.86 18.20 13.75
C TYR A 357 -0.58 17.58 14.30
N GLU A 358 0.56 17.96 13.73
CA GLU A 358 1.83 17.79 14.41
C GLU A 358 1.69 18.52 15.76
N ASP A 359 2.00 17.82 16.86
CA ASP A 359 1.96 18.40 18.20
C ASP A 359 2.68 19.76 18.21
N MET A 360 1.92 20.83 18.50
CA MET A 360 2.44 22.17 18.76
C MET A 360 3.13 22.23 20.13
#